data_AF-F1KXK0-F1
#
_entry.id   AF-F1KXK0-F1
#
_cell.length_a   1.000
_cell.length_b   1.000
_cell.length_c   1.000
_cell.angle_alpha   90.00
_cell.angle_beta   90.00
_cell.angle_gamma   90.00
#
_symmetry.space_group_name_H-M   'P 1'
#
loop_
_entity.id
_entity.type
_entity.pdbx_description
1 polymer ?
#
loop_
_entity_poly.entity_id
_entity_poly.type
_entity_poly.pdbx_seq_one_letter_code
_entity_poly.pdbx_strand_id
1 'polypeptide(L)'
;MLTKTFTATTGPAFTHLLNIVPAALISARNFASNPSKKAMSVPGVEKREPIPEFDASQLIDYARLHWDDRVKADDPTVVRLRDGILAGSRSALASGITLVESRHPTKRAMGSHLLADLLAAERKRFREKGPSSLIFRIGISGSPGVGKSSFIEALGNELTNNQGKKVAVLTVDPSSATTGGSVLGDLTRMQNLARNPKAFIRQSPTSGSLGGVTRGIHEAIVLCEGAGYEVVIIETVGVGQSEVSVSEMSDMFCLLLSPAHGDELQGVKRGIMEQSDLLIVTKADGELEKKARLTQTEYVSALKYMRPRAEEWRPEVMSASIYKPETIQAVWKTMNRFWETAFKTGLLLERRNEQLTTWMWTHVQDEIMAVFKRHPEVLKKAPALERDIRHGKITPGWAAESLLRTFFGL
;
A
#
# COMPACT_ATOMS: atom_id res chain seq x y z
N MET A 1 -36.45 -22.26 44.88
CA MET A 1 -36.85 -23.56 44.30
C MET A 1 -36.69 -23.43 42.79
N LEU A 2 -35.83 -24.09 42.02
CA LEU A 2 -34.86 -25.20 42.13
C LEU A 2 -33.72 -24.84 41.13
N THR A 3 -32.45 -24.68 41.51
CA THR A 3 -31.33 -25.66 41.47
C THR A 3 -31.09 -26.52 40.21
N LYS A 4 -29.83 -26.42 39.71
CA LYS A 4 -28.98 -27.36 38.91
C LYS A 4 -29.20 -27.38 37.37
N THR A 5 -28.22 -27.47 36.47
CA THR A 5 -26.74 -27.68 36.49
C THR A 5 -26.16 -27.37 35.10
N PHE A 6 -24.86 -27.02 35.03
CA PHE A 6 -24.02 -26.92 33.84
C PHE A 6 -23.87 -28.26 33.08
N THR A 7 -23.84 -28.21 31.74
CA THR A 7 -22.97 -29.05 30.89
C THR A 7 -22.62 -28.29 29.60
N ALA A 8 -21.33 -28.24 29.27
CA ALA A 8 -20.76 -27.64 28.07
C ALA A 8 -20.88 -28.58 26.87
N THR A 9 -21.25 -28.05 25.69
CA THR A 9 -21.03 -28.71 24.39
C THR A 9 -20.79 -27.66 23.30
N THR A 10 -19.81 -27.96 22.46
CA THR A 10 -19.16 -27.18 21.40
C THR A 10 -19.92 -27.17 20.06
N GLY A 11 -20.06 -26.00 19.43
CA GLY A 11 -20.29 -25.75 17.99
C GLY A 11 -21.75 -25.77 17.45
N PRO A 12 -22.05 -25.24 16.24
CA PRO A 12 -21.29 -24.35 15.35
C PRO A 12 -22.04 -23.05 14.99
N ALA A 13 -21.45 -21.88 15.26
CA ALA A 13 -21.88 -20.59 14.70
C ALA A 13 -21.05 -20.29 13.43
N PHE A 14 -21.36 -20.99 12.35
CA PHE A 14 -20.77 -20.77 11.02
C PHE A 14 -21.85 -21.03 9.95
N THR A 15 -22.93 -20.23 9.99
CA THR A 15 -24.02 -20.37 9.00
C THR A 15 -24.74 -19.05 8.68
N HIS A 16 -24.11 -17.89 8.88
CA HIS A 16 -24.73 -16.61 8.55
C HIS A 16 -23.83 -15.58 7.83
N LEU A 17 -22.91 -16.03 6.97
CA LEU A 17 -22.08 -15.13 6.15
C LEU A 17 -21.86 -15.64 4.72
N LEU A 18 -22.93 -16.14 4.09
CA LEU A 18 -22.99 -16.37 2.65
C LEU A 18 -24.31 -15.79 2.10
N ASN A 19 -24.36 -14.47 2.02
CA ASN A 19 -25.31 -13.74 1.19
C ASN A 19 -24.74 -12.33 0.99
N ILE A 20 -23.93 -12.16 -0.05
CA ILE A 20 -23.78 -10.99 -0.94
C ILE A 20 -22.78 -11.44 -2.03
N VAL A 21 -23.30 -12.00 -3.12
CA VAL A 21 -22.61 -12.15 -4.43
C VAL A 21 -23.65 -11.77 -5.49
N PRO A 22 -23.31 -10.99 -6.54
CA PRO A 22 -24.28 -10.53 -7.52
C PRO A 22 -24.93 -11.67 -8.31
N ALA A 23 -26.20 -11.49 -8.67
CA ALA A 23 -27.13 -12.46 -9.25
C ALA A 23 -26.86 -12.88 -10.72
N ALA A 24 -25.60 -13.14 -11.10
CA ALA A 24 -25.24 -13.60 -12.45
C ALA A 24 -24.81 -15.07 -12.55
N LEU A 25 -24.85 -15.84 -11.46
CA LEU A 25 -24.40 -17.25 -11.43
C LEU A 25 -25.47 -18.26 -11.00
N ILE A 26 -26.72 -17.84 -10.83
CA ILE A 26 -27.85 -18.73 -10.51
C ILE A 26 -28.73 -18.86 -11.76
N SER A 27 -28.24 -19.59 -12.77
CA SER A 27 -29.11 -20.12 -13.83
C SER A 27 -28.72 -21.54 -14.27
N ALA A 28 -27.84 -22.23 -13.54
CA ALA A 28 -27.38 -23.57 -13.93
C ALA A 28 -27.86 -24.70 -13.01
N ARG A 29 -28.88 -24.44 -12.18
CA ARG A 29 -29.54 -25.44 -11.34
C ARG A 29 -31.05 -25.32 -11.52
N ASN A 30 -31.55 -25.75 -12.67
CA ASN A 30 -32.95 -26.17 -12.89
C ASN A 30 -33.10 -26.67 -14.34
N PHE A 31 -32.41 -27.76 -14.69
CA PHE A 31 -32.77 -28.58 -15.85
C PHE A 31 -32.25 -30.00 -15.62
N ALA A 32 -32.96 -30.74 -14.77
CA ALA A 32 -32.83 -32.19 -14.65
C ALA A 32 -34.22 -32.81 -14.69
N SER A 33 -34.79 -32.92 -15.90
CA SER A 33 -35.76 -33.97 -16.26
C SER A 33 -36.13 -33.84 -17.75
N ASN A 34 -35.31 -34.39 -18.63
CA ASN A 34 -35.79 -34.73 -19.98
C ASN A 34 -35.03 -35.98 -20.50
N PRO A 35 -35.66 -37.17 -20.55
CA PRO A 35 -34.97 -38.41 -20.87
C PRO A 35 -34.99 -38.67 -22.38
N SER A 36 -34.32 -37.86 -23.21
CA SER A 36 -34.06 -38.23 -24.61
C SER A 36 -33.09 -37.31 -25.35
N LYS A 37 -31.83 -37.19 -24.91
CA LYS A 37 -30.74 -36.75 -25.80
C LYS A 37 -29.46 -37.52 -25.48
N LYS A 38 -29.14 -38.52 -26.31
CA LYS A 38 -27.80 -39.11 -26.37
C LYS A 38 -26.83 -37.99 -26.79
N ALA A 39 -26.05 -37.48 -25.86
CA ALA A 39 -24.90 -36.63 -26.18
C ALA A 39 -23.85 -37.49 -26.89
N MET A 40 -23.47 -37.12 -28.11
CA MET A 40 -22.34 -37.72 -28.80
C MET A 40 -21.06 -37.41 -28.03
N SER A 41 -20.36 -38.46 -27.58
CA SER A 41 -19.02 -38.35 -27.01
C SER A 41 -18.02 -37.95 -28.11
N VAL A 42 -17.24 -36.90 -27.87
CA VAL A 42 -16.06 -36.57 -28.70
C VAL A 42 -15.05 -37.71 -28.54
N PRO A 43 -14.61 -38.38 -29.63
CA PRO A 43 -13.61 -39.44 -29.53
C PRO A 43 -12.29 -38.89 -28.98
N GLY A 44 -11.74 -39.52 -27.94
CA GLY A 44 -10.40 -39.19 -27.42
C GLY A 44 -10.34 -38.34 -26.15
N VAL A 45 -11.47 -37.97 -25.53
CA VAL A 45 -11.47 -37.32 -24.20
C VAL A 45 -11.85 -38.36 -23.15
N GLU A 46 -10.84 -38.92 -22.50
CA GLU A 46 -11.03 -39.77 -21.33
C GLU A 46 -11.75 -39.00 -20.22
N LYS A 47 -12.65 -39.68 -19.48
CA LYS A 47 -13.26 -39.12 -18.27
C LYS A 47 -12.13 -38.81 -17.29
N ARG A 48 -11.96 -37.54 -16.94
CA ARG A 48 -11.03 -37.11 -15.89
C ARG A 48 -11.32 -37.90 -14.62
N GLU A 49 -10.31 -38.56 -14.08
CA GLU A 49 -10.38 -39.16 -12.75
C GLU A 49 -10.78 -38.09 -11.72
N PRO A 50 -11.46 -38.48 -10.63
CA PRO A 50 -11.75 -37.56 -9.53
C PRO A 50 -10.45 -36.91 -9.06
N ILE A 51 -10.48 -35.59 -8.86
CA ILE A 51 -9.37 -34.85 -8.28
C ILE A 51 -9.04 -35.51 -6.93
N PRO A 52 -7.79 -35.93 -6.67
CA PRO A 52 -7.41 -36.48 -5.37
C PRO A 52 -7.82 -35.52 -4.25
N GLU A 53 -8.30 -36.05 -3.12
CA GLU A 53 -8.56 -35.23 -1.94
C GLU A 53 -7.28 -34.50 -1.53
N PHE A 54 -7.39 -33.19 -1.33
CA PHE A 54 -6.28 -32.32 -0.97
C PHE A 54 -5.71 -32.73 0.40
N ASP A 55 -4.44 -33.13 0.44
CA ASP A 55 -3.75 -33.51 1.67
C ASP A 55 -3.43 -32.27 2.54
N ALA A 56 -4.27 -32.04 3.56
CA ALA A 56 -4.13 -30.94 4.50
C ALA A 56 -2.87 -31.03 5.38
N SER A 57 -2.19 -32.18 5.45
CA SER A 57 -0.97 -32.32 6.26
C SER A 57 0.19 -31.47 5.73
N GLN A 58 0.25 -31.26 4.41
CA GLN A 58 1.23 -30.37 3.77
C GLN A 58 1.01 -28.89 4.13
N LEU A 59 -0.24 -28.48 4.44
CA LEU A 59 -0.55 -27.14 4.94
C LEU A 59 -0.15 -26.94 6.41
N ILE A 60 -0.10 -28.00 7.22
CA ILE A 60 0.24 -27.92 8.65
C ILE A 60 1.73 -27.66 8.82
N ASP A 61 2.60 -28.32 8.04
CA ASP A 61 4.03 -28.03 8.05
C ASP A 61 4.34 -26.66 7.42
N TYR A 62 3.51 -26.21 6.48
CA TYR A 62 3.54 -24.85 5.94
C TYR A 62 3.18 -23.78 6.98
N ALA A 63 2.15 -24.01 7.82
CA ALA A 63 1.77 -23.09 8.89
C ALA A 63 2.93 -22.84 9.88
N ARG A 64 3.71 -23.89 10.20
CA ARG A 64 4.88 -23.81 11.09
C ARG A 64 6.03 -22.95 10.55
N LEU A 65 6.16 -22.84 9.23
CA LEU A 65 7.21 -22.06 8.57
C LEU A 65 6.84 -20.58 8.42
N HIS A 66 5.55 -20.25 8.51
CA HIS A 66 5.04 -18.92 8.21
C HIS A 66 4.41 -18.21 9.42
N TRP A 67 3.94 -18.96 10.40
CA TRP A 67 3.24 -18.42 11.56
C TRP A 67 3.90 -18.92 12.85
N ASP A 68 4.18 -18.01 13.79
CA ASP A 68 4.77 -18.35 15.09
C ASP A 68 3.76 -18.09 16.21
N ASP A 69 2.92 -19.08 16.49
CA ASP A 69 1.87 -19.03 17.53
C ASP A 69 2.40 -18.96 18.96
N ARG A 70 3.72 -19.14 19.15
CA ARG A 70 4.36 -19.04 20.46
C ARG A 70 4.46 -17.59 20.91
N VAL A 71 4.50 -16.64 19.97
CA VAL A 71 4.50 -15.21 20.28
C VAL A 71 3.11 -14.80 20.76
N LYS A 72 3.05 -14.22 21.96
CA LYS A 72 1.83 -13.71 22.58
C LYS A 72 1.86 -12.19 22.64
N ALA A 73 0.70 -11.59 22.91
CA ALA A 73 0.55 -10.13 22.97
C ALA A 73 1.38 -9.50 24.12
N ASP A 74 1.67 -10.26 25.17
CA ASP A 74 2.50 -9.87 26.30
C ASP A 74 4.01 -10.12 26.10
N ASP A 75 4.44 -10.47 24.88
CA ASP A 75 5.86 -10.59 24.55
C ASP A 75 6.60 -9.31 24.97
N PRO A 76 7.71 -9.41 25.75
CA PRO A 76 8.40 -8.23 26.28
C PRO A 76 8.86 -7.24 25.21
N THR A 77 9.19 -7.73 24.00
CA THR A 77 9.59 -6.88 22.88
C THR A 77 8.40 -6.10 22.35
N VAL A 78 7.25 -6.75 22.21
CA VAL A 78 6.00 -6.13 21.74
C VAL A 78 5.57 -5.03 22.71
N VAL A 79 5.49 -5.35 24.00
CA VAL A 79 5.10 -4.40 25.06
C VAL A 79 6.03 -3.19 25.10
N ARG A 80 7.35 -3.43 25.12
CA ARG A 80 8.35 -2.35 25.14
C ARG A 80 8.27 -1.44 23.92
N LEU A 81 8.08 -2.00 22.73
CA LEU A 81 7.96 -1.22 21.51
C LEU A 81 6.64 -0.44 21.47
N ARG A 82 5.52 -1.06 21.84
CA ARG A 82 4.22 -0.40 21.93
C ARG A 82 4.29 0.81 22.86
N ASP A 83 4.76 0.62 24.09
CA ASP A 83 4.78 1.68 25.09
C ASP A 83 5.73 2.80 24.66
N GLY A 84 6.89 2.46 24.10
CA GLY A 84 7.82 3.43 23.54
C GLY A 84 7.23 4.23 22.37
N ILE A 85 6.52 3.56 21.45
CA ILE A 85 5.87 4.20 20.30
C ILE A 85 4.76 5.13 20.78
N LEU A 86 3.87 4.67 21.66
CA LEU A 86 2.78 5.49 22.21
C LEU A 86 3.30 6.70 23.01
N ALA A 87 4.48 6.57 23.63
CA ALA A 87 5.19 7.68 24.28
C ALA A 87 5.91 8.63 23.29
N GLY A 88 5.88 8.35 21.98
CA GLY A 88 6.49 9.17 20.94
C GLY A 88 7.99 8.96 20.73
N SER A 89 8.56 7.85 21.21
CA SER A 89 9.99 7.53 21.05
C SER A 89 10.34 7.24 19.59
N ARG A 90 11.22 8.07 19.00
CA ARG A 90 11.72 7.88 17.63
C ARG A 90 12.50 6.57 17.45
N SER A 91 13.24 6.15 18.47
CA SER A 91 14.00 4.89 18.44
C SER A 91 13.07 3.67 18.48
N ALA A 92 12.01 3.73 19.31
CA ALA A 92 10.99 2.69 19.33
C ALA A 92 10.23 2.63 18.01
N LEU A 93 9.89 3.78 17.41
CA LEU A 93 9.26 3.85 16.09
C LEU A 93 10.14 3.21 15.01
N ALA A 94 11.42 3.58 14.91
CA ALA A 94 12.34 3.00 13.92
C ALA A 94 12.50 1.47 14.11
N SER A 95 12.57 1.01 15.36
CA SER A 95 12.67 -0.41 15.69
C SER A 95 11.37 -1.16 15.36
N GLY A 96 10.22 -0.55 15.62
CA GLY A 96 8.90 -1.10 15.29
C GLY A 96 8.72 -1.23 13.78
N ILE A 97 9.12 -0.21 13.00
CA ILE A 97 9.10 -0.28 11.52
C ILE A 97 9.99 -1.43 11.03
N THR A 98 11.21 -1.53 11.56
CA THR A 98 12.12 -2.64 11.21
C THR A 98 11.55 -4.02 11.57
N LEU A 99 10.75 -4.10 12.64
CA LEU A 99 10.10 -5.34 13.06
C LEU A 99 9.03 -5.79 12.06
N VAL A 100 8.14 -4.87 11.66
CA VAL A 100 7.03 -5.17 10.72
C VAL A 100 7.54 -5.41 9.30
N GLU A 101 8.63 -4.76 8.90
CA GLU A 101 9.33 -5.03 7.62
C GLU A 101 9.99 -6.42 7.56
N SER A 102 10.15 -7.11 8.69
CA SER A 102 10.87 -8.38 8.75
C SER A 102 10.08 -9.54 8.15
N ARG A 103 10.76 -10.41 7.38
CA ARG A 103 10.18 -11.67 6.87
C ARG A 103 10.35 -12.86 7.81
N HIS A 104 11.03 -12.68 8.95
CA HIS A 104 11.25 -13.76 9.90
C HIS A 104 9.94 -14.12 10.62
N PRO A 105 9.50 -15.40 10.66
CA PRO A 105 8.17 -15.79 11.17
C PRO A 105 7.86 -15.24 12.57
N THR A 106 8.80 -15.39 13.52
CA THR A 106 8.64 -14.85 14.88
C THR A 106 8.53 -13.32 14.91
N LYS A 107 9.30 -12.62 14.08
CA LYS A 107 9.28 -11.15 14.03
C LYS A 107 7.98 -10.64 13.39
N ARG A 108 7.48 -11.35 12.38
CA ARG A 108 6.15 -11.09 11.80
C ARG A 108 5.06 -11.23 12.86
N ALA A 109 5.06 -12.33 13.62
CA ALA A 109 4.09 -12.55 14.68
C ALA A 109 4.14 -11.44 15.74
N MET A 110 5.35 -11.02 16.17
CA MET A 110 5.53 -9.86 17.07
C MET A 110 5.00 -8.57 16.44
N GLY A 111 5.30 -8.31 15.16
CA GLY A 111 4.82 -7.16 14.42
C GLY A 111 3.30 -7.10 14.32
N SER A 112 2.65 -8.25 14.10
CA SER A 112 1.18 -8.35 14.07
C SER A 112 0.55 -7.99 15.42
N HIS A 113 1.10 -8.48 16.54
CA HIS A 113 0.61 -8.08 17.88
C HIS A 113 0.85 -6.59 18.14
N LEU A 114 2.03 -6.06 17.78
CA LEU A 114 2.33 -4.63 17.91
C LEU A 114 1.33 -3.75 17.13
N LEU A 115 1.04 -4.11 15.87
CA LEU A 115 0.06 -3.40 15.04
C LEU A 115 -1.35 -3.49 15.62
N ALA A 116 -1.76 -4.66 16.14
CA ALA A 116 -3.07 -4.84 16.75
C ALA A 116 -3.27 -3.90 17.96
N ASP A 117 -2.25 -3.80 18.83
CA ASP A 117 -2.26 -2.92 20.00
C ASP A 117 -2.34 -1.44 19.58
N LEU A 118 -1.57 -1.03 18.57
CA LEU A 118 -1.59 0.35 18.07
C LEU A 118 -2.90 0.71 17.38
N LEU A 119 -3.49 -0.20 16.59
CA LEU A 119 -4.82 -0.03 16.00
C LEU A 119 -5.91 0.04 17.06
N ALA A 120 -5.78 -0.69 18.17
CA ALA A 120 -6.71 -0.58 19.30
C ALA A 120 -6.62 0.81 19.97
N ALA A 121 -5.40 1.32 20.17
CA ALA A 121 -5.16 2.66 20.67
C ALA A 121 -5.67 3.75 19.72
N GLU A 122 -5.47 3.60 18.40
CA GLU A 122 -5.99 4.48 17.37
C GLU A 122 -7.52 4.52 17.37
N ARG A 123 -8.18 3.35 17.37
CA ARG A 123 -9.65 3.23 17.48
C ARG A 123 -10.19 3.89 18.74
N LYS A 124 -9.46 3.83 19.85
CA LYS A 124 -9.81 4.56 21.08
C LYS A 124 -9.70 6.08 20.86
N ARG A 125 -8.57 6.56 20.34
CA ARG A 125 -8.34 7.99 20.04
C ARG A 125 -9.38 8.55 19.07
N PHE A 126 -9.73 7.80 18.03
CA PHE A 126 -10.75 8.17 17.06
C PHE A 126 -12.14 8.28 17.70
N ARG A 127 -12.51 7.37 18.62
CA ARG A 127 -13.78 7.47 19.35
C ARG A 127 -13.83 8.69 20.27
N GLU A 128 -12.71 9.06 20.88
CA GLU A 128 -12.63 10.17 21.85
C GLU A 128 -12.52 11.55 21.19
N LYS A 129 -11.69 11.66 20.15
CA LYS A 129 -11.32 12.93 19.50
C LYS A 129 -11.92 13.07 18.10
N GLY A 130 -12.66 12.07 17.65
CA GLY A 130 -13.21 12.02 16.31
C GLY A 130 -12.14 11.97 15.23
N PRO A 131 -12.54 12.24 13.98
CA PRO A 131 -11.67 12.13 12.81
C PRO A 131 -10.49 13.09 12.78
N SER A 132 -10.51 14.16 13.58
CA SER A 132 -9.33 15.03 13.76
C SER A 132 -8.13 14.33 14.41
N SER A 133 -8.31 13.12 14.96
CA SER A 133 -7.18 12.32 15.46
C SER A 133 -6.44 11.55 14.37
N LEU A 134 -6.95 11.53 13.14
CA LEU A 134 -6.35 10.78 12.05
C LEU A 134 -5.10 11.48 11.53
N ILE A 135 -4.07 10.70 11.19
CA ILE A 135 -2.91 11.20 10.46
C ILE A 135 -3.29 11.59 9.03
N PHE A 136 -2.81 12.71 8.48
CA PHE A 136 -3.01 13.05 7.06
C PHE A 136 -1.92 12.41 6.19
N ARG A 137 -2.32 11.54 5.25
CA ARG A 137 -1.43 10.78 4.35
C ARG A 137 -1.30 11.48 3.01
N ILE A 138 -0.13 12.02 2.72
CA ILE A 138 0.14 12.79 1.49
C ILE A 138 1.13 12.00 0.63
N GLY A 139 0.69 11.55 -0.54
CA GLY A 139 1.57 10.94 -1.54
C GLY A 139 2.20 12.03 -2.40
N ILE A 140 3.52 11.98 -2.61
CA ILE A 140 4.24 12.94 -3.46
C ILE A 140 5.07 12.17 -4.49
N SER A 141 4.81 12.46 -5.75
CA SER A 141 5.58 11.92 -6.88
C SER A 141 6.01 13.04 -7.83
N GLY A 142 6.94 12.73 -8.74
CA GLY A 142 7.40 13.62 -9.77
C GLY A 142 8.65 13.08 -10.46
N SER A 143 8.93 13.59 -11.66
CA SER A 143 10.09 13.15 -12.43
C SER A 143 11.42 13.42 -11.71
N PRO A 144 12.47 12.63 -11.97
CA PRO A 144 13.81 12.93 -11.46
C PRO A 144 14.23 14.37 -11.79
N GLY A 145 14.79 15.09 -10.81
CA GLY A 145 15.24 16.48 -11.00
C GLY A 145 14.16 17.56 -10.88
N VAL A 146 12.89 17.19 -10.66
CA VAL A 146 11.79 18.16 -10.44
C VAL A 146 11.93 18.99 -9.16
N GLY A 147 12.85 18.62 -8.25
CA GLY A 147 13.03 19.29 -6.96
C GLY A 147 12.17 18.70 -5.84
N LYS A 148 11.78 17.43 -5.96
CA LYS A 148 10.93 16.71 -4.99
C LYS A 148 11.44 16.71 -3.56
N SER A 149 12.68 16.27 -3.32
CA SER A 149 13.24 16.22 -1.97
C SER A 149 13.37 17.63 -1.36
N SER A 150 13.74 18.64 -2.16
CA SER A 150 13.79 20.03 -1.71
C SER A 150 12.40 20.58 -1.38
N PHE A 151 11.38 20.22 -2.17
CA PHE A 151 9.99 20.57 -1.88
C PHE A 151 9.49 19.90 -0.60
N ILE A 152 9.77 18.60 -0.40
CA ILE A 152 9.40 17.86 0.82
C ILE A 152 10.10 18.46 2.05
N GLU A 153 11.37 18.83 1.95
CA GLU A 153 12.08 19.53 3.03
C GLU A 153 11.44 20.88 3.36
N ALA A 154 11.12 21.69 2.35
CA ALA A 154 10.47 22.99 2.54
C ALA A 154 9.08 22.84 3.18
N LEU A 155 8.26 21.90 2.68
CA LEU A 155 6.94 21.60 3.23
C LEU A 155 7.04 21.03 4.65
N GLY A 156 7.96 20.11 4.91
CA GLY A 156 8.18 19.55 6.24
C GLY A 156 8.62 20.61 7.25
N ASN A 157 9.46 21.56 6.84
CA ASN A 157 9.86 22.69 7.68
C ASN A 157 8.69 23.65 7.95
N GLU A 158 7.87 23.96 6.95
CA GLU A 158 6.64 24.75 7.14
C GLU A 158 5.71 24.07 8.17
N LEU A 159 5.45 22.77 8.00
CA LEU A 159 4.59 22.00 8.89
C LEU A 159 5.12 21.94 10.33
N THR A 160 6.42 21.74 10.51
CA THR A 160 7.01 21.56 11.85
C THR A 160 7.25 22.88 12.57
N ASN A 161 7.75 23.90 11.86
CA ASN A 161 8.17 25.17 12.45
C ASN A 161 7.00 26.16 12.59
N ASN A 162 6.16 26.28 11.56
CA ASN A 162 5.09 27.28 11.52
C ASN A 162 3.74 26.70 11.93
N GLN A 163 3.42 25.48 11.50
CA GLN A 163 2.16 24.81 11.87
C GLN A 163 2.27 23.98 13.16
N GLY A 164 3.49 23.80 13.68
CA GLY A 164 3.76 23.08 14.92
C GLY A 164 3.60 21.56 14.88
N LYS A 165 3.33 20.97 13.70
CA LYS A 165 2.96 19.57 13.51
C LYS A 165 4.13 18.60 13.62
N LYS A 166 3.84 17.35 13.98
CA LYS A 166 4.79 16.23 13.83
C LYS A 166 4.64 15.58 12.45
N VAL A 167 5.74 15.48 11.71
CA VAL A 167 5.76 15.02 10.30
C VAL A 167 6.63 13.79 10.12
N ALA A 168 6.09 12.74 9.51
CA ALA A 168 6.85 11.58 9.06
C ALA A 168 7.05 11.65 7.54
N VAL A 169 8.21 11.22 7.04
CA VAL A 169 8.51 11.07 5.61
C VAL A 169 8.93 9.63 5.37
N LEU A 170 8.16 8.90 4.57
CA LEU A 170 8.40 7.51 4.20
C LEU A 170 8.73 7.45 2.71
N THR A 171 9.91 6.94 2.35
CA THR A 171 10.33 6.87 0.94
C THR A 171 10.18 5.47 0.37
N VAL A 172 9.63 5.37 -0.82
CA VAL A 172 9.34 4.13 -1.57
C VAL A 172 10.32 4.02 -2.74
N ASP A 173 11.31 3.13 -2.63
CA ASP A 173 12.29 2.91 -3.72
C ASP A 173 12.21 1.47 -4.27
N PRO A 174 11.51 1.24 -5.40
CA PRO A 174 11.44 -0.08 -6.03
C PRO A 174 12.79 -0.63 -6.51
N SER A 175 13.74 0.26 -6.81
CA SER A 175 15.06 -0.12 -7.35
C SER A 175 16.00 -0.71 -6.30
N SER A 176 15.67 -0.53 -5.02
CA SER A 176 16.44 -1.11 -3.93
C SER A 176 16.39 -2.66 -3.88
N ALA A 177 15.53 -3.29 -4.71
CA ALA A 177 15.36 -4.75 -4.76
C ALA A 177 16.62 -5.47 -5.27
N THR A 178 17.46 -4.77 -6.02
CA THR A 178 18.76 -5.28 -6.50
C THR A 178 19.92 -4.95 -5.56
N THR A 179 19.80 -3.92 -4.73
CA THR A 179 20.91 -3.41 -3.88
C THR A 179 20.77 -3.74 -2.40
N GLY A 180 19.65 -4.33 -1.97
CA GLY A 180 19.42 -4.74 -0.58
C GLY A 180 19.02 -3.60 0.36
N GLY A 181 18.57 -2.46 -0.19
CA GLY A 181 18.24 -1.25 0.56
C GLY A 181 19.42 -0.31 0.74
N SER A 182 19.24 0.97 0.39
CA SER A 182 20.19 2.02 0.76
C SER A 182 19.81 2.56 2.14
N VAL A 183 20.77 2.55 3.08
CA VAL A 183 20.57 3.03 4.46
C VAL A 183 20.69 4.55 4.56
N LEU A 184 21.34 5.21 3.58
CA LEU A 184 21.83 6.59 3.71
C LEU A 184 21.56 7.49 2.48
N GLY A 185 21.15 6.92 1.34
CA GLY A 185 21.35 7.55 0.03
C GLY A 185 20.57 8.84 -0.24
N ASP A 186 19.46 9.08 0.45
CA ASP A 186 18.56 10.23 0.18
C ASP A 186 18.38 11.15 1.40
N LEU A 187 18.86 10.75 2.59
CA LEU A 187 18.90 11.61 3.79
C LEU A 187 19.81 12.83 3.62
N THR A 188 20.76 12.77 2.68
CA THR A 188 21.66 13.90 2.36
C THR A 188 20.94 15.06 1.67
N ARG A 189 19.74 14.83 1.12
CA ARG A 189 18.94 15.84 0.39
C ARG A 189 17.96 16.61 1.27
N MET A 190 17.68 16.15 2.50
CA MET A 190 16.74 16.76 3.45
C MET A 190 17.40 16.99 4.81
N GLN A 191 18.55 17.66 4.82
CA GLN A 191 19.44 17.75 5.98
C GLN A 191 18.83 18.48 7.18
N ASN A 192 18.10 19.56 6.93
CA ASN A 192 17.49 20.38 7.98
C ASN A 192 16.31 19.62 8.59
N LEU A 193 15.46 19.02 7.75
CA LEU A 193 14.32 18.25 8.22
C LEU A 193 14.77 17.00 8.99
N ALA A 194 15.84 16.31 8.56
CA ALA A 194 16.36 15.14 9.26
C ALA A 194 16.79 15.42 10.71
N ARG A 195 17.26 16.64 10.98
CA ARG A 195 17.68 17.11 12.32
C ARG A 195 16.51 17.62 13.18
N ASN A 196 15.35 17.89 12.58
CA ASN A 196 14.21 18.42 13.30
C ASN A 196 13.61 17.36 14.25
N PRO A 197 13.46 17.64 15.56
CA PRO A 197 12.93 16.67 16.52
C PRO A 197 11.45 16.31 16.28
N LYS A 198 10.69 17.18 15.58
CA LYS A 198 9.30 16.92 15.18
C LYS A 198 9.19 16.14 13.86
N ALA A 199 10.31 15.90 13.17
CA ALA A 199 10.35 15.14 11.93
C ALA A 199 10.91 13.74 12.13
N PHE A 200 10.43 12.79 11.32
CA PHE A 200 10.99 11.46 11.22
C PHE A 200 11.07 11.05 9.76
N ILE A 201 12.24 10.64 9.30
CA ILE A 201 12.47 10.24 7.92
C ILE A 201 12.91 8.78 7.93
N ARG A 202 12.20 7.94 7.18
CA ARG A 202 12.52 6.51 7.02
C ARG A 202 12.52 6.15 5.55
N GLN A 203 13.62 5.56 5.13
CA GLN A 203 13.71 4.91 3.82
C GLN A 203 13.17 3.49 3.95
N SER A 204 12.16 3.14 3.16
CA SER A 204 11.65 1.76 3.13
C SER A 204 12.63 0.88 2.35
N PRO A 205 13.11 -0.23 2.92
CA PRO A 205 13.78 -1.26 2.14
C PRO A 205 12.75 -1.97 1.24
N THR A 206 13.20 -2.49 0.09
CA THR A 206 12.40 -3.43 -0.71
C THR A 206 12.60 -4.85 -0.22
N SER A 207 11.51 -5.63 -0.22
CA SER A 207 11.53 -7.07 0.05
C SER A 207 11.47 -7.91 -1.24
N GLY A 208 12.17 -7.47 -2.30
CA GLY A 208 12.34 -8.20 -3.57
C GLY A 208 11.17 -8.14 -4.55
N SER A 209 10.09 -7.41 -4.22
CA SER A 209 8.94 -7.16 -5.10
C SER A 209 8.24 -5.84 -4.72
N LEU A 210 7.49 -5.24 -5.66
CA LEU A 210 6.74 -4.00 -5.41
C LEU A 210 5.68 -4.18 -4.30
N GLY A 211 4.96 -5.30 -4.27
CA GLY A 211 3.95 -5.60 -3.23
C GLY A 211 4.54 -5.74 -1.83
N GLY A 212 5.76 -6.27 -1.74
CA GLY A 212 6.49 -6.35 -0.48
C GLY A 212 6.97 -4.99 0.07
N VAL A 213 7.14 -3.98 -0.78
CA VAL A 213 7.44 -2.59 -0.37
C VAL A 213 6.20 -1.91 0.17
N THR A 214 5.07 -2.06 -0.54
CA THR A 214 3.81 -1.41 -0.16
C THR A 214 3.33 -1.91 1.20
N ARG A 215 3.44 -3.21 1.49
CA ARG A 215 3.11 -3.79 2.81
C ARG A 215 3.81 -3.04 3.96
N GLY A 216 5.13 -2.90 3.90
CA GLY A 216 5.90 -2.27 4.98
C GLY A 216 5.50 -0.82 5.23
N ILE A 217 5.13 -0.09 4.17
CA ILE A 217 4.72 1.32 4.28
C ILE A 217 3.37 1.46 5.00
N HIS A 218 2.38 0.60 4.70
CA HIS A 218 1.09 0.66 5.40
C HIS A 218 1.25 0.43 6.91
N GLU A 219 2.02 -0.60 7.27
CA GLU A 219 2.31 -0.92 8.67
C GLU A 219 3.12 0.22 9.31
N ALA A 220 4.04 0.86 8.58
CA ALA A 220 4.78 2.04 9.04
C ALA A 220 3.88 3.26 9.27
N ILE A 221 2.87 3.50 8.44
CA ILE A 221 1.89 4.59 8.64
C ILE A 221 1.15 4.40 9.96
N VAL A 222 0.69 3.18 10.25
CA VAL A 222 0.02 2.84 11.54
C VAL A 222 0.96 3.09 12.72
N LEU A 223 2.24 2.71 12.59
CA LEU A 223 3.25 2.98 13.61
C LEU A 223 3.49 4.48 13.83
N CYS A 224 3.56 5.27 12.75
CA CYS A 224 3.70 6.74 12.81
C CYS A 224 2.47 7.38 13.48
N GLU A 225 1.26 6.95 13.12
CA GLU A 225 0.02 7.40 13.75
C GLU A 225 0.00 7.02 15.25
N GLY A 226 0.44 5.82 15.59
CA GLY A 226 0.71 5.37 16.96
C GLY A 226 1.58 6.35 17.74
N ALA A 227 2.70 6.77 17.14
CA ALA A 227 3.67 7.72 17.71
C ALA A 227 3.24 9.20 17.73
N GLY A 228 1.99 9.47 17.34
CA GLY A 228 1.40 10.81 17.38
C GLY A 228 1.91 11.74 16.30
N TYR A 229 2.33 11.20 15.14
CA TYR A 229 2.54 12.01 13.95
C TYR A 229 1.18 12.42 13.35
N GLU A 230 1.09 13.66 12.87
CA GLU A 230 -0.14 14.24 12.32
C GLU A 230 -0.14 14.26 10.79
N VAL A 231 1.04 14.24 10.18
CA VAL A 231 1.20 14.19 8.73
C VAL A 231 2.23 13.10 8.41
N VAL A 232 1.91 12.27 7.43
CA VAL A 232 2.88 11.36 6.79
C VAL A 232 2.96 11.68 5.31
N ILE A 233 4.17 12.00 4.86
CA ILE A 233 4.50 12.21 3.45
C ILE A 233 5.09 10.91 2.92
N ILE A 234 4.53 10.42 1.82
CA ILE A 234 4.95 9.19 1.16
C ILE A 234 5.54 9.57 -0.19
N GLU A 235 6.85 9.39 -0.32
CA GLU A 235 7.61 9.81 -1.49
C GLU A 235 7.95 8.61 -2.38
N THR A 236 7.72 8.71 -3.69
CA THR A 236 8.33 7.77 -4.64
C THR A 236 9.79 8.15 -4.92
N VAL A 237 10.68 7.18 -4.94
CA VAL A 237 12.08 7.32 -5.35
C VAL A 237 12.29 6.56 -6.66
N GLY A 238 12.91 7.22 -7.64
CA GLY A 238 13.31 6.60 -8.90
C GLY A 238 12.26 6.63 -10.02
N VAL A 239 12.53 5.85 -11.07
CA VAL A 239 11.67 5.66 -12.25
C VAL A 239 10.92 4.32 -12.12
N GLY A 240 9.59 4.32 -12.17
CA GLY A 240 8.82 3.10 -11.92
C GLY A 240 7.31 3.21 -12.20
N GLN A 241 6.57 2.23 -11.64
CA GLN A 241 5.10 2.20 -11.52
C GLN A 241 4.69 2.32 -10.04
N SER A 242 5.54 2.93 -9.20
CA SER A 242 5.27 3.11 -7.76
C SER A 242 4.29 4.24 -7.50
N GLU A 243 4.01 5.09 -8.49
CA GLU A 243 3.11 6.24 -8.37
C GLU A 243 1.67 5.80 -8.09
N VAL A 244 1.22 4.73 -8.76
CA VAL A 244 -0.12 4.17 -8.52
C VAL A 244 -0.23 3.66 -7.09
N SER A 245 0.76 2.87 -6.65
CA SER A 245 0.78 2.37 -5.27
C SER A 245 0.81 3.51 -4.25
N VAL A 246 1.57 4.58 -4.49
CA VAL A 246 1.62 5.75 -3.61
C VAL A 246 0.28 6.50 -3.58
N SER A 247 -0.40 6.63 -4.73
CA SER A 247 -1.77 7.19 -4.78
C SER A 247 -2.79 6.31 -4.04
N GLU A 248 -2.65 5.00 -4.11
CA GLU A 248 -3.49 4.03 -3.40
C GLU A 248 -3.20 3.92 -1.90
N MET A 249 -2.16 4.60 -1.39
CA MET A 249 -1.83 4.62 0.04
C MET A 249 -1.92 5.99 0.71
N SER A 250 -2.29 7.00 -0.07
CA SER A 250 -2.45 8.37 0.39
C SER A 250 -3.91 8.79 0.38
N ASP A 251 -4.23 9.77 1.24
CA ASP A 251 -5.51 10.45 1.20
C ASP A 251 -5.52 11.45 0.05
N MET A 252 -4.39 12.14 -0.13
CA MET A 252 -4.14 13.14 -1.17
C MET A 252 -2.88 12.79 -1.95
N PHE A 253 -2.98 12.69 -3.28
CA PHE A 253 -1.84 12.46 -4.16
C PHE A 253 -1.42 13.75 -4.88
N CYS A 254 -0.16 14.13 -4.70
CA CYS A 254 0.43 15.34 -5.26
C CYS A 254 1.48 15.00 -6.33
N LEU A 255 1.35 15.60 -7.50
CA LEU A 255 2.29 15.45 -8.60
C LEU A 255 3.11 16.73 -8.78
N LEU A 256 4.43 16.61 -8.60
CA LEU A 256 5.37 17.68 -8.88
C LEU A 256 5.75 17.69 -10.36
N LEU A 257 5.75 18.88 -10.95
CA LEU A 257 6.04 19.14 -12.34
C LEU A 257 7.18 20.14 -12.47
N SER A 258 8.09 19.90 -13.41
CA SER A 258 9.08 20.91 -13.78
C SER A 258 8.45 21.95 -14.70
N PRO A 259 8.90 23.21 -14.69
CA PRO A 259 8.54 24.18 -15.73
C PRO A 259 9.01 23.65 -17.09
N ALA A 260 8.06 23.36 -17.98
CA ALA A 260 8.30 22.69 -19.25
C ALA A 260 8.95 23.61 -20.30
N HIS A 261 9.58 23.01 -21.31
CA HIS A 261 10.09 23.69 -22.53
C HIS A 261 9.19 23.49 -23.77
N GLY A 262 7.88 23.26 -23.60
CA GLY A 262 6.89 23.28 -24.69
C GLY A 262 6.34 21.92 -25.13
N ASP A 263 7.12 20.83 -25.06
CA ASP A 263 6.68 19.48 -25.51
C ASP A 263 6.50 18.45 -24.36
N GLU A 264 6.73 18.84 -23.10
CA GLU A 264 6.73 17.90 -21.97
C GLU A 264 5.34 17.54 -21.42
N LEU A 265 4.25 18.14 -21.94
CA LEU A 265 2.90 17.69 -21.59
C LEU A 265 2.68 16.22 -21.99
N GLN A 266 3.39 15.73 -23.02
CA GLN A 266 3.42 14.32 -23.41
C GLN A 266 4.22 13.41 -22.46
N GLY A 267 5.08 13.97 -21.60
CA GLY A 267 5.93 13.23 -20.66
C GLY A 267 5.24 12.80 -19.37
N VAL A 268 4.14 13.45 -19.00
CA VAL A 268 3.31 13.02 -17.87
C VAL A 268 2.41 11.88 -18.34
N LYS A 269 2.63 10.68 -17.80
CA LYS A 269 1.80 9.51 -18.10
C LYS A 269 0.34 9.87 -17.79
N ARG A 270 -0.53 9.78 -18.80
CA ARG A 270 -1.97 10.07 -18.70
C ARG A 270 -2.62 9.48 -17.43
N GLY A 271 -2.24 8.26 -17.05
CA GLY A 271 -2.75 7.60 -15.83
C GLY A 271 -2.31 8.21 -14.49
N ILE A 272 -1.15 8.88 -14.39
CA ILE A 272 -0.70 9.50 -13.13
C ILE A 272 -1.45 10.82 -12.89
N MET A 273 -1.69 11.58 -13.97
CA MET A 273 -2.44 12.83 -13.89
C MET A 273 -3.89 12.59 -13.44
N GLU A 274 -4.51 11.49 -13.89
CA GLU A 274 -5.86 11.07 -13.49
C GLU A 274 -5.96 10.73 -12.00
N GLN A 275 -4.84 10.37 -11.37
CA GLN A 275 -4.78 10.02 -9.96
C GLN A 275 -4.36 11.18 -9.03
N SER A 276 -4.07 12.35 -9.58
CA SER A 276 -3.54 13.51 -8.84
C SER A 276 -4.65 14.42 -8.31
N ASP A 277 -4.65 14.69 -7.01
CA ASP A 277 -5.55 15.65 -6.36
C ASP A 277 -4.96 17.08 -6.40
N LEU A 278 -3.64 17.21 -6.56
CA LEU A 278 -2.93 18.50 -6.67
C LEU A 278 -1.69 18.37 -7.55
N LEU A 279 -1.55 19.28 -8.50
CA LEU A 279 -0.36 19.39 -9.35
C LEU A 279 0.42 20.63 -8.92
N ILE A 280 1.73 20.52 -8.80
CA ILE A 280 2.59 21.61 -8.32
C ILE A 280 3.74 21.80 -9.29
N VAL A 281 3.73 22.90 -10.02
CA VAL A 281 4.84 23.33 -10.88
C VAL A 281 5.92 23.95 -10.01
N THR A 282 7.02 23.23 -9.81
CA THR A 282 8.13 23.64 -8.95
C THR A 282 9.03 24.66 -9.66
N LYS A 283 10.04 25.20 -8.95
CA LYS A 283 11.03 26.15 -9.49
C LYS A 283 10.40 27.41 -10.11
N ALA A 284 9.28 27.87 -9.54
CA ALA A 284 8.55 29.05 -10.00
C ALA A 284 9.22 30.36 -9.53
N ASP A 285 10.48 30.55 -9.91
CA ASP A 285 11.34 31.65 -9.50
C ASP A 285 12.35 32.01 -10.59
N GLY A 286 12.91 33.23 -10.47
CA GLY A 286 13.93 33.74 -11.40
C GLY A 286 13.49 33.66 -12.86
N GLU A 287 14.37 33.12 -13.71
CA GLU A 287 14.13 32.98 -15.15
C GLU A 287 13.03 31.95 -15.48
N LEU A 288 12.73 31.04 -14.56
CA LEU A 288 11.75 29.98 -14.75
C LEU A 288 10.32 30.39 -14.35
N GLU A 289 10.14 31.52 -13.67
CA GLU A 289 8.83 31.96 -13.19
C GLU A 289 7.78 32.11 -14.30
N LYS A 290 8.16 32.70 -15.45
CA LYS A 290 7.28 32.83 -16.62
C LYS A 290 6.91 31.47 -17.21
N LYS A 291 7.89 30.56 -17.32
CA LYS A 291 7.67 29.19 -17.83
C LYS A 291 6.77 28.40 -16.90
N ALA A 292 6.99 28.50 -15.59
CA ALA A 292 6.18 27.83 -14.58
C ALA A 292 4.71 28.26 -14.67
N ARG A 293 4.45 29.56 -14.87
CA ARG A 293 3.09 30.09 -15.07
C ARG A 293 2.43 29.59 -16.37
N LEU A 294 3.20 29.49 -17.45
CA LEU A 294 2.71 28.92 -18.71
C LEU A 294 2.32 27.45 -18.52
N THR A 295 3.24 26.65 -17.97
CA THR A 295 2.99 25.23 -17.64
C THR A 295 1.77 25.08 -16.72
N GLN A 296 1.65 25.90 -15.68
CA GLN A 296 0.47 25.91 -14.80
C GLN A 296 -0.82 26.10 -15.61
N THR A 297 -0.84 27.05 -16.54
CA THR A 297 -2.01 27.35 -17.37
C THR A 297 -2.37 26.20 -18.32
N GLU A 298 -1.36 25.53 -18.89
CA GLU A 298 -1.53 24.35 -19.72
C GLU A 298 -2.19 23.20 -18.96
N TYR A 299 -1.68 22.87 -17.76
CA TYR A 299 -2.27 21.81 -16.93
C TYR A 299 -3.66 22.18 -16.39
N VAL A 300 -3.90 23.44 -16.02
CA VAL A 300 -5.26 23.90 -15.68
C VAL A 300 -6.22 23.67 -16.85
N SER A 301 -5.75 23.91 -18.08
CA SER A 301 -6.57 23.70 -19.28
C SER A 301 -6.79 22.22 -19.57
N ALA A 302 -5.76 21.38 -19.41
CA ALA A 302 -5.85 19.93 -19.60
C ALA A 302 -6.82 19.27 -18.61
N LEU A 303 -6.77 19.66 -17.33
CA LEU A 303 -7.64 19.10 -16.28
C LEU A 303 -9.14 19.34 -16.52
N LYS A 304 -9.52 20.37 -17.30
CA LYS A 304 -10.92 20.61 -17.67
C LYS A 304 -11.53 19.48 -18.50
N TYR A 305 -10.69 18.74 -19.23
CA TYR A 305 -11.12 17.62 -20.08
C TYR A 305 -11.04 16.28 -19.35
N MET A 306 -10.64 16.29 -18.08
CA MET A 306 -10.49 15.08 -17.28
C MET A 306 -11.64 14.96 -16.29
N ARG A 307 -12.12 13.73 -16.10
CA ARG A 307 -13.07 13.45 -15.03
C ARG A 307 -12.30 13.47 -13.70
N PRO A 308 -12.73 14.26 -12.70
CA PRO A 308 -12.11 14.22 -11.39
C PRO A 308 -12.34 12.84 -10.75
N ARG A 309 -11.38 12.40 -9.92
CA ARG A 309 -11.45 11.12 -9.20
C ARG A 309 -12.59 11.07 -8.19
N ALA A 310 -12.96 12.22 -7.64
CA ALA A 310 -14.06 12.40 -6.70
C ALA A 310 -14.87 13.64 -7.10
N GLU A 311 -16.18 13.61 -6.89
CA GLU A 311 -17.03 14.76 -7.27
C GLU A 311 -16.81 15.97 -6.35
N GLU A 312 -16.37 15.69 -5.12
CA GLU A 312 -16.15 16.64 -4.05
C GLU A 312 -14.86 17.45 -4.20
N TRP A 313 -13.91 16.97 -5.00
CA TRP A 313 -12.63 17.63 -5.21
C TRP A 313 -12.22 17.66 -6.67
N ARG A 314 -12.07 18.88 -7.21
CA ARG A 314 -11.45 19.09 -8.51
C ARG A 314 -9.95 19.30 -8.33
N PRO A 315 -9.10 18.55 -9.03
CA PRO A 315 -7.66 18.76 -8.97
C PRO A 315 -7.27 20.20 -9.29
N GLU A 316 -6.36 20.74 -8.49
CA GLU A 316 -5.84 22.10 -8.67
C GLU A 316 -4.41 22.06 -9.19
N VAL A 317 -3.99 23.15 -9.87
CA VAL A 317 -2.59 23.32 -10.31
C VAL A 317 -2.04 24.58 -9.67
N MET A 318 -0.96 24.42 -8.92
CA MET A 318 -0.26 25.50 -8.25
C MET A 318 1.16 25.65 -8.80
N SER A 319 1.76 26.81 -8.58
CA SER A 319 3.18 27.04 -8.81
C SER A 319 3.86 27.30 -7.47
N ALA A 320 5.05 26.74 -7.29
CA ALA A 320 5.78 26.81 -6.02
C ALA A 320 7.28 26.99 -6.24
N SER A 321 7.91 27.73 -5.34
CA SER A 321 9.35 27.86 -5.25
C SER A 321 9.77 27.73 -3.79
N ILE A 322 10.78 26.89 -3.54
CA ILE A 322 11.37 26.74 -2.21
C ILE A 322 12.07 28.02 -1.72
N TYR A 323 12.39 28.94 -2.63
CA TYR A 323 12.97 30.26 -2.30
C TYR A 323 11.92 31.30 -1.93
N LYS A 324 10.63 31.00 -2.13
CA LYS A 324 9.48 31.85 -1.82
C LYS A 324 8.57 31.11 -0.82
N PRO A 325 8.86 31.16 0.50
CA PRO A 325 8.13 30.41 1.53
C PRO A 325 6.61 30.56 1.48
N GLU A 326 6.11 31.73 1.09
CA GLU A 326 4.69 32.03 0.89
C GLU A 326 4.02 31.11 -0.13
N THR A 327 4.76 30.60 -1.13
CA THR A 327 4.24 29.65 -2.12
C THR A 327 4.06 28.26 -1.52
N ILE A 328 4.95 27.83 -0.62
CA ILE A 328 4.84 26.56 0.12
C ILE A 328 3.68 26.63 1.10
N GLN A 329 3.50 27.77 1.77
CA GLN A 329 2.35 28.04 2.63
C GLN A 329 1.02 27.99 1.86
N ALA A 330 0.99 28.57 0.66
CA ALA A 330 -0.18 28.51 -0.21
C ALA A 330 -0.51 27.06 -0.62
N VAL A 331 0.50 26.26 -0.96
CA VAL A 331 0.32 24.84 -1.26
C VAL A 331 -0.24 24.08 -0.05
N TRP A 332 0.35 24.27 1.15
CA TRP A 332 -0.16 23.65 2.36
C TRP A 332 -1.61 24.06 2.67
N LYS A 333 -1.96 25.33 2.48
CA LYS A 333 -3.34 25.82 2.64
C LYS A 333 -4.32 25.07 1.73
N THR A 334 -3.92 24.79 0.48
CA THR A 334 -4.73 23.98 -0.44
C THR A 334 -4.81 22.52 0.00
N MET A 335 -3.71 21.92 0.47
CA MET A 335 -3.72 20.56 1.05
C MET A 335 -4.65 20.45 2.26
N ASN A 336 -4.64 21.46 3.15
CA ASN A 336 -5.55 21.49 4.29
C ASN A 336 -7.02 21.67 3.87
N ARG A 337 -7.29 22.46 2.82
CA ARG A 337 -8.64 22.58 2.25
C ARG A 337 -9.12 21.27 1.62
N PHE A 338 -8.23 20.51 0.98
CA PHE A 338 -8.54 19.15 0.53
C PHE A 338 -8.91 18.27 1.72
N TRP A 339 -8.07 18.25 2.77
CA TRP A 339 -8.30 17.48 3.98
C TRP A 339 -9.66 17.79 4.62
N GLU A 340 -9.98 19.08 4.80
CA GLU A 340 -11.25 19.52 5.35
C GLU A 340 -12.45 19.14 4.48
N THR A 341 -12.32 19.24 3.15
CA THR A 341 -13.38 18.87 2.20
C THR A 341 -13.61 17.36 2.25
N ALA A 342 -12.56 16.56 2.05
CA ALA A 342 -12.62 15.11 2.05
C ALA A 342 -13.13 14.56 3.39
N PHE A 343 -12.84 15.27 4.47
CA PHE A 343 -13.38 14.96 5.78
C PHE A 343 -14.89 15.24 5.87
N LYS A 344 -15.33 16.45 5.53
CA LYS A 344 -16.75 16.87 5.62
C LYS A 344 -17.67 16.03 4.74
N THR A 345 -17.19 15.56 3.60
CA THR A 345 -18.00 14.80 2.64
C THR A 345 -17.98 13.28 2.87
N GLY A 346 -17.12 12.78 3.77
CA GLY A 346 -16.96 11.34 4.02
C GLY A 346 -16.00 10.63 3.06
N LEU A 347 -15.56 11.31 1.99
CA LEU A 347 -14.63 10.80 0.98
C LEU A 347 -13.36 10.19 1.60
N LEU A 348 -12.84 10.78 2.68
CA LEU A 348 -11.65 10.31 3.36
C LEU A 348 -11.81 8.88 3.91
N LEU A 349 -12.91 8.61 4.61
CA LEU A 349 -13.15 7.31 5.23
C LEU A 349 -13.50 6.25 4.20
N GLU A 350 -14.27 6.62 3.18
CA GLU A 350 -14.58 5.75 2.05
C GLU A 350 -13.29 5.30 1.34
N ARG A 351 -12.44 6.24 0.92
CA ARG A 351 -11.14 5.95 0.29
C ARG A 351 -10.31 5.02 1.17
N ARG A 352 -10.17 5.31 2.47
CA ARG A 352 -9.38 4.47 3.37
C ARG A 352 -9.92 3.05 3.51
N ASN A 353 -11.23 2.86 3.52
CA ASN A 353 -11.84 1.52 3.61
C ASN A 353 -11.61 0.70 2.32
N GLU A 354 -11.74 1.32 1.16
CA GLU A 354 -11.42 0.69 -0.13
C GLU A 354 -9.95 0.30 -0.20
N GLN A 355 -9.07 1.22 0.21
CA GLN A 355 -7.63 1.00 0.28
C GLN A 355 -7.29 -0.19 1.18
N LEU A 356 -7.82 -0.26 2.40
CA LEU A 356 -7.60 -1.37 3.33
C LEU A 356 -8.02 -2.72 2.73
N THR A 357 -9.15 -2.75 2.03
CA THR A 357 -9.66 -3.97 1.38
C THR A 357 -8.75 -4.42 0.23
N THR A 358 -8.33 -3.47 -0.61
CA THR A 358 -7.37 -3.73 -1.68
C THR A 358 -6.06 -4.27 -1.12
N TRP A 359 -5.53 -3.68 -0.05
CA TRP A 359 -4.28 -4.12 0.56
C TRP A 359 -4.36 -5.52 1.15
N MET A 360 -5.49 -5.88 1.78
CA MET A 360 -5.72 -7.24 2.27
C MET A 360 -5.58 -8.25 1.14
N TRP A 361 -6.21 -8.00 -0.01
CA TRP A 361 -6.15 -8.90 -1.15
C TRP A 361 -4.77 -8.95 -1.82
N THR A 362 -4.08 -7.81 -1.93
CA THR A 362 -2.68 -7.77 -2.39
C THR A 362 -1.79 -8.60 -1.47
N HIS A 363 -2.00 -8.51 -0.15
CA HIS A 363 -1.24 -9.28 0.82
C HIS A 363 -1.47 -10.80 0.68
N VAL A 364 -2.72 -11.21 0.48
CA VAL A 364 -3.08 -12.60 0.21
C VAL A 364 -2.39 -13.11 -1.06
N GLN A 365 -2.40 -12.33 -2.15
CA GLN A 365 -1.73 -12.70 -3.40
C GLN A 365 -0.22 -12.86 -3.21
N ASP A 366 0.42 -11.94 -2.50
CA ASP A 366 1.85 -11.96 -2.23
C ASP A 366 2.26 -13.17 -1.38
N GLU A 367 1.50 -13.48 -0.32
CA GLU A 367 1.80 -14.65 0.52
C GLU A 367 1.56 -15.95 -0.26
N ILE A 368 0.46 -16.09 -1.01
CA ILE A 368 0.21 -17.27 -1.87
C ILE A 368 1.36 -17.48 -2.86
N MET A 369 1.79 -16.42 -3.54
CA MET A 369 2.91 -16.48 -4.48
C MET A 369 4.23 -16.86 -3.78
N ALA A 370 4.45 -16.37 -2.56
CA ALA A 370 5.61 -16.74 -1.76
C ALA A 370 5.59 -18.23 -1.36
N VAL A 371 4.41 -18.79 -1.03
CA VAL A 371 4.24 -20.24 -0.80
C VAL A 371 4.59 -21.01 -2.05
N PHE A 372 3.96 -20.63 -3.16
CA PHE A 372 4.07 -21.32 -4.43
C PHE A 372 5.53 -21.43 -4.88
N LYS A 373 6.27 -20.32 -4.83
CA LYS A 373 7.69 -20.27 -5.22
C LYS A 373 8.63 -21.07 -4.29
N ARG A 374 8.22 -21.34 -3.05
CA ARG A 374 9.01 -22.12 -2.07
C ARG A 374 8.67 -23.61 -2.08
N HIS A 375 7.60 -24.01 -2.76
CA HIS A 375 7.20 -25.40 -2.84
C HIS A 375 8.33 -26.24 -3.48
N PRO A 376 8.82 -27.33 -2.83
CA PRO A 376 10.02 -28.04 -3.26
C PRO A 376 9.99 -28.50 -4.72
N GLU A 377 8.84 -29.04 -5.16
CA GLU A 377 8.69 -29.55 -6.53
C GLU A 377 8.55 -28.43 -7.57
N VAL A 378 7.94 -27.30 -7.19
CA VAL A 378 7.86 -26.11 -8.06
C VAL A 378 9.26 -25.54 -8.25
N LEU A 379 10.02 -25.41 -7.16
CA LEU A 379 11.38 -24.85 -7.16
C LEU A 379 12.35 -25.69 -8.02
N LYS A 380 12.21 -27.03 -8.01
CA LYS A 380 12.97 -27.93 -8.89
C LYS A 380 12.58 -27.79 -10.37
N LYS A 381 11.28 -27.68 -10.66
CA LYS A 381 10.74 -27.74 -12.03
C LYS A 381 10.77 -26.39 -12.78
N ALA A 382 10.62 -25.28 -12.06
CA ALA A 382 10.51 -23.95 -12.65
C ALA A 382 11.69 -23.55 -13.57
N PRO A 383 12.97 -23.74 -13.20
CA PRO A 383 14.09 -23.32 -14.06
C PRO A 383 14.11 -24.02 -15.42
N ALA A 384 13.72 -25.30 -15.47
CA ALA A 384 13.65 -26.07 -16.71
C ALA A 384 12.53 -25.55 -17.62
N LEU A 385 11.35 -25.28 -17.05
CA LEU A 385 10.22 -24.72 -17.79
C LEU A 385 10.52 -23.30 -18.30
N GLU A 386 11.14 -22.44 -17.48
CA GLU A 386 11.58 -21.11 -17.91
C GLU A 386 12.54 -21.18 -19.10
N ARG A 387 13.51 -22.10 -19.05
CA ARG A 387 14.44 -22.33 -20.17
C ARG A 387 13.68 -22.77 -21.42
N ASP A 388 12.73 -23.69 -21.29
CA ASP A 388 11.96 -24.19 -22.44
C ASP A 388 11.03 -23.12 -23.03
N ILE A 389 10.48 -22.20 -22.22
CA ILE A 389 9.77 -21.00 -22.70
C ILE A 389 10.72 -20.10 -23.50
N ARG A 390 11.92 -19.79 -22.97
CA ARG A 390 12.90 -18.91 -23.64
C ARG A 390 13.35 -19.47 -24.99
N HIS A 391 13.37 -20.79 -25.14
CA HIS A 391 13.67 -21.47 -26.42
C HIS A 391 12.44 -21.70 -27.30
N GLY A 392 11.25 -21.24 -26.91
CA GLY A 392 10.01 -21.40 -27.68
C GLY A 392 9.51 -22.84 -27.77
N LYS A 393 9.96 -23.75 -26.89
CA LYS A 393 9.53 -25.15 -26.89
C LYS A 393 8.13 -25.33 -26.29
N ILE A 394 7.76 -24.48 -25.35
CA ILE A 394 6.46 -24.50 -24.66
C ILE A 394 5.94 -23.07 -24.51
N THR A 395 4.62 -22.92 -24.37
CA THR A 395 4.01 -21.61 -24.12
C THR A 395 4.04 -21.25 -22.63
N PRO A 396 4.08 -19.95 -22.28
CA PRO A 396 4.00 -19.51 -20.88
C PRO A 396 2.75 -20.04 -20.15
N GLY A 397 1.60 -20.07 -20.83
CA GLY A 397 0.35 -20.56 -20.24
C GLY A 397 0.40 -22.04 -19.89
N TRP A 398 0.97 -22.88 -20.75
CA TRP A 398 1.14 -24.31 -20.47
C TRP A 398 2.13 -24.54 -19.32
N ALA A 399 3.25 -23.81 -19.30
CA ALA A 399 4.23 -23.90 -18.22
C ALA A 399 3.64 -23.51 -16.87
N ALA A 400 2.84 -22.43 -16.82
CA ALA A 400 2.15 -21.98 -15.62
C ALA A 400 1.17 -23.05 -15.09
N GLU A 401 0.33 -23.62 -15.96
CA GLU A 401 -0.57 -24.74 -15.63
C GLU A 401 0.22 -25.96 -15.12
N SER A 402 1.36 -26.29 -15.74
CA SER A 402 2.22 -27.39 -15.30
C SER A 402 2.76 -27.17 -13.89
N LEU A 403 3.16 -25.94 -13.55
CA LEU A 403 3.60 -25.59 -12.20
C LEU A 403 2.44 -25.60 -11.19
N LEU A 404 1.25 -25.12 -11.58
CA LEU A 404 0.05 -25.19 -10.73
C LEU A 404 -0.34 -26.63 -10.40
N ARG A 405 -0.35 -27.52 -11.40
CA ARG A 405 -0.60 -28.95 -11.16
C ARG A 405 0.44 -29.56 -10.23
N THR A 406 1.72 -29.22 -10.45
CA THR A 406 2.82 -29.66 -9.57
C THR A 406 2.63 -29.18 -8.13
N PHE A 407 2.13 -27.96 -7.94
CA PHE A 407 1.84 -27.40 -6.61
C PHE A 407 0.65 -28.08 -5.92
N PHE A 408 -0.40 -28.43 -6.68
CA PHE A 408 -1.59 -29.11 -6.15
C PHE A 408 -1.46 -30.64 -6.10
N GLY A 409 -0.34 -31.21 -6.56
CA GLY A 409 -0.16 -32.66 -6.65
C GLY A 409 -1.04 -33.35 -7.70
N LEU A 410 -1.36 -32.65 -8.80
CA LEU A 410 -2.25 -33.09 -9.89
C LEU A 410 -1.53 -33.63 -11.11
#